data_AF-A0A351BE79-F1
#
_entry.id   AF-A0A351BE79-F1
#
_cell.length_a   1.000
_cell.length_b   1.000
_cell.length_c   1.000
_cell.angle_alpha   90.00
_cell.angle_beta   90.00
_cell.angle_gamma   90.00
#
_symmetry.space_group_name_H-M   'P 1'
#
loop_
_entity.id
_entity.type
_entity.pdbx_description
1 polymer ?
#
loop_
_entity_poly.entity_id
_entity_poly.type
_entity_poly.pdbx_seq_one_letter_code
_entity_poly.pdbx_strand_id
1 'polypeptide(L)'
;MLHAAMLQLAAALSPSVYTPEVRHAVASRICSAAAQAAPRFLLLTGLLSQVIVHIVVVTAQSYGLSQFALSMVIRVLVVELLPLAAALFVALRLGADTADASVGQYRDGLAGVVSRFVLVIVLATGSGAIALVIGYLSVYGVTPWGFDAFTRTVGQVFDPLVLMALALKTLLFAASVATLSGTTRLFALLIAVESLLLVAEFF
;
A
#
# COMPACT_ATOMS: atom_id res chain seq x y z
N MET A 1 0.52 25.41 -8.83
CA MET A 1 0.77 24.30 -7.88
C MET A 1 0.40 22.96 -8.49
N LEU A 2 -0.86 22.68 -8.84
CA LEU A 2 -1.31 21.40 -9.47
C LEU A 2 -0.60 21.08 -10.80
N HIS A 3 -0.36 22.09 -11.64
CA HIS A 3 0.30 21.91 -12.94
C HIS A 3 1.77 21.45 -12.83
N ALA A 4 2.50 21.93 -11.82
CA ALA A 4 3.89 21.54 -11.58
C ALA A 4 4.01 20.10 -11.08
N ALA A 5 3.09 19.67 -10.22
CA ALA A 5 3.00 18.28 -9.76
C ALA A 5 2.67 17.31 -10.90
N MET A 6 1.76 17.69 -11.80
CA MET A 6 1.41 16.89 -12.97
C MET A 6 2.58 16.74 -13.94
N LEU A 7 3.35 17.81 -14.17
CA LEU A 7 4.57 17.78 -14.99
C LEU A 7 5.67 16.93 -14.36
N GLN A 8 5.82 16.96 -13.04
CA GLN A 8 6.77 16.10 -12.32
C GLN A 8 6.39 14.62 -12.38
N LEU A 9 5.10 14.30 -12.26
CA LEU A 9 4.62 12.92 -12.38
C LEU A 9 4.78 12.40 -13.82
N ALA A 10 4.43 13.22 -14.82
CA ALA A 10 4.63 12.90 -16.23
C ALA A 10 6.12 12.71 -16.58
N ALA A 11 7.01 13.54 -16.03
CA ALA A 11 8.45 13.39 -16.19
C ALA A 11 8.99 12.15 -15.45
N ALA A 12 8.45 11.82 -14.28
CA ALA A 12 8.80 10.61 -13.52
C ALA A 12 8.38 9.32 -14.22
N LEU A 13 7.30 9.37 -15.02
CA LEU A 13 6.84 8.28 -15.89
C LEU A 13 7.63 8.22 -17.21
N SER A 14 8.34 9.29 -17.58
CA SER A 14 9.11 9.34 -18.82
C SER A 14 10.49 8.66 -18.67
N PRO A 15 10.77 7.58 -19.43
CA PRO A 15 12.02 6.84 -19.32
C PRO A 15 13.25 7.63 -19.79
N SER A 16 13.06 8.68 -20.60
CA SER A 16 14.16 9.51 -21.13
C SER A 16 14.80 10.43 -20.08
N VAL A 17 14.18 10.59 -18.91
CA VAL A 17 14.67 11.45 -17.82
C VAL A 17 15.60 10.70 -16.86
N TYR A 18 15.61 9.36 -16.90
CA TYR A 18 16.42 8.51 -16.01
C TYR A 18 17.87 8.35 -16.50
N THR A 19 18.68 9.36 -16.22
CA THR A 19 20.14 9.26 -16.31
C THR A 19 20.70 8.30 -15.25
N PRO A 20 21.88 7.68 -15.47
CA PRO A 20 22.46 6.70 -14.54
C PRO A 20 22.67 7.26 -13.11
N GLU A 21 22.97 8.55 -13.01
CA GLU A 21 23.11 9.28 -11.74
C GLU A 21 21.78 9.40 -10.98
N VAL A 22 20.68 9.73 -11.68
CA VAL A 22 19.34 9.82 -11.08
C VAL A 22 18.86 8.44 -10.62
N ARG A 23 19.18 7.38 -11.38
CA ARG A 23 18.85 5.99 -10.98
C ARG A 23 19.54 5.59 -9.67
N HIS A 24 20.81 5.94 -9.48
CA HIS A 24 21.53 5.66 -8.23
C HIS A 24 20.96 6.45 -7.06
N ALA A 25 20.65 7.73 -7.26
CA ALA A 25 20.03 8.57 -6.23
C ALA A 25 18.64 8.07 -5.83
N VAL A 26 17.83 7.59 -6.79
CA VAL A 26 16.52 6.98 -6.53
C VAL A 26 16.68 5.66 -5.78
N ALA A 27 17.57 4.76 -6.23
CA ALA A 27 17.78 3.48 -5.58
C ALA A 27 18.28 3.62 -4.13
N SER A 28 19.22 4.53 -3.87
CA SER A 28 19.74 4.77 -2.52
C SER A 28 18.68 5.37 -1.60
N ARG A 29 17.86 6.32 -2.09
CA ARG A 29 16.73 6.89 -1.35
C ARG A 29 15.65 5.85 -1.05
N ILE A 30 15.30 5.00 -2.02
CA ILE A 30 14.33 3.91 -1.80
C ILE A 30 14.88 2.91 -0.78
N CYS A 31 16.14 2.46 -0.93
CA CYS A 31 16.71 1.47 -0.01
C CYS A 31 16.82 2.00 1.42
N SER A 32 17.29 3.25 1.59
CA SER A 32 17.40 3.86 2.92
C SER A 32 16.03 4.13 3.54
N ALA A 33 15.08 4.68 2.77
CA ALA A 33 13.72 4.92 3.24
C ALA A 33 13.00 3.61 3.57
N ALA A 34 13.10 2.60 2.71
CA ALA A 34 12.53 1.28 2.96
C ALA A 34 13.16 0.61 4.19
N ALA A 35 14.49 0.61 4.33
CA ALA A 35 15.15 0.01 5.48
C ALA A 35 14.72 0.63 6.82
N GLN A 36 14.46 1.94 6.86
CA GLN A 36 14.03 2.63 8.08
C GLN A 36 12.52 2.53 8.35
N ALA A 37 11.72 2.51 7.29
CA ALA A 37 10.27 2.64 7.35
C ALA A 37 9.57 1.26 7.34
N ALA A 38 10.08 0.31 6.55
CA ALA A 38 9.52 -1.04 6.43
C ALA A 38 9.43 -1.79 7.75
N PRO A 39 10.46 -1.89 8.62
CA PRO A 39 10.34 -2.74 9.81
C PRO A 39 9.22 -2.25 10.75
N ARG A 40 9.12 -0.94 10.98
CA ARG A 40 8.08 -0.39 11.86
C ARG A 40 6.69 -0.55 11.26
N PHE A 41 6.56 -0.28 9.97
CA PHE A 41 5.28 -0.41 9.26
C PHE A 41 4.83 -1.87 9.18
N LEU A 42 5.73 -2.78 8.83
CA LEU A 42 5.44 -4.21 8.72
C LEU A 42 5.13 -4.83 10.09
N LEU A 43 5.77 -4.38 11.16
CA LEU A 43 5.40 -4.78 12.52
C LEU A 43 4.00 -4.29 12.90
N LEU A 44 3.69 -3.01 12.66
CA LEU A 44 2.38 -2.44 12.96
C LEU A 44 1.27 -3.12 12.16
N THR A 45 1.46 -3.23 10.84
CA THR A 45 0.49 -3.88 9.95
C THR A 45 0.39 -5.37 10.23
N GLY A 46 1.49 -6.05 10.58
CA GLY A 46 1.47 -7.45 11.00
C GLY A 46 0.65 -7.65 12.29
N LEU A 47 0.88 -6.82 13.30
CA LEU A 47 0.11 -6.87 14.56
C LEU A 47 -1.38 -6.57 14.30
N LEU A 48 -1.67 -5.54 13.50
CA LEU A 48 -3.03 -5.18 13.12
C LEU A 48 -3.71 -6.31 12.35
N SER A 49 -2.99 -6.92 11.40
CA SER A 49 -3.46 -8.08 10.64
C SER A 49 -3.78 -9.24 11.57
N GLN A 50 -2.88 -9.55 12.52
CA GLN A 50 -3.08 -10.62 13.48
C GLN A 50 -4.32 -10.39 14.36
N VAL A 51 -4.50 -9.17 14.86
CA VAL A 51 -5.67 -8.81 15.67
C VAL A 51 -6.96 -8.94 14.85
N ILE A 52 -6.99 -8.39 13.63
CA ILE A 52 -8.17 -8.44 12.77
C ILE A 52 -8.50 -9.89 12.39
N VAL A 53 -7.50 -10.66 11.95
CA VAL A 53 -7.66 -12.09 11.63
C VAL A 53 -8.24 -12.83 12.83
N HIS A 54 -7.70 -12.63 14.03
CA HIS A 54 -8.17 -13.30 15.24
C HIS A 54 -9.62 -12.94 15.56
N ILE A 55 -9.98 -11.65 15.55
CA ILE A 55 -11.35 -11.20 15.79
C ILE A 55 -12.30 -11.85 14.78
N VAL A 56 -11.98 -11.78 13.49
CA VAL A 56 -12.88 -12.30 12.45
C VAL A 56 -13.00 -13.82 12.53
N VAL A 57 -11.90 -14.54 12.77
CA VAL A 57 -11.92 -16.01 12.88
C VAL A 57 -12.76 -16.47 14.07
N VAL A 58 -12.53 -15.90 15.26
CA VAL A 58 -13.30 -16.25 16.48
C VAL A 58 -14.78 -15.92 16.30
N THR A 59 -15.07 -14.78 15.70
CA THR A 59 -16.45 -14.36 15.41
C THR A 59 -17.10 -15.33 14.43
N ALA A 60 -16.46 -15.62 13.31
CA ALA A 60 -17.00 -16.51 12.28
C ALA A 60 -17.22 -17.94 12.78
N GLN A 61 -16.36 -18.45 13.66
CA GLN A 61 -16.57 -19.75 14.31
C GLN A 61 -17.84 -19.76 15.17
N SER A 62 -18.10 -18.67 15.89
CA SER A 62 -19.29 -18.54 16.74
C SER A 62 -20.60 -18.50 15.93
N TYR A 63 -20.55 -18.04 14.68
CA TYR A 63 -21.70 -18.00 13.76
C TYR A 63 -21.75 -19.18 12.76
N GLY A 64 -20.80 -20.12 12.82
CA GLY A 64 -20.71 -21.23 11.86
C GLY A 64 -20.31 -20.81 10.44
N LEU A 65 -19.77 -19.60 10.26
CA LEU A 65 -19.38 -19.00 8.98
C LEU A 65 -17.86 -19.05 8.72
N SER A 66 -17.14 -19.98 9.36
CA SER A 66 -15.67 -20.08 9.29
C SER A 66 -15.13 -20.14 7.85
N GLN A 67 -15.90 -20.73 6.93
CA GLN A 67 -15.58 -20.80 5.49
C GLN A 67 -15.49 -19.43 4.79
N PHE A 68 -16.19 -18.40 5.29
CA PHE A 68 -16.18 -17.05 4.74
C PHE A 68 -15.27 -16.09 5.51
N ALA A 69 -14.76 -16.51 6.67
CA ALA A 69 -13.88 -15.68 7.50
C ALA A 69 -12.63 -15.25 6.72
N LEU A 70 -11.98 -16.21 6.06
CA LEU A 70 -10.75 -15.94 5.33
C LEU A 70 -10.97 -15.02 4.13
N SER A 71 -12.04 -15.22 3.37
CA SER A 71 -12.34 -14.38 2.21
C SER A 71 -12.68 -12.95 2.63
N MET A 72 -13.44 -12.77 3.73
CA MET A 72 -13.75 -11.45 4.27
C MET A 72 -12.49 -10.74 4.79
N VAL A 73 -11.63 -11.45 5.53
CA VAL A 73 -10.36 -10.90 6.03
C VAL A 73 -9.49 -10.44 4.85
N ILE A 74 -9.29 -11.27 3.84
CA ILE A 74 -8.41 -10.92 2.72
C ILE A 74 -8.94 -9.67 1.99
N ARG A 75 -10.26 -9.59 1.75
CA ARG A 75 -10.88 -8.42 1.10
C ARG A 75 -10.68 -7.15 1.92
N VAL A 76 -11.14 -7.14 3.17
CA VAL A 76 -11.08 -5.94 4.02
C VAL A 76 -9.63 -5.55 4.32
N LEU A 77 -8.76 -6.52 4.60
CA LEU A 77 -7.40 -6.24 5.01
C LEU A 77 -6.53 -5.89 3.81
N VAL A 78 -6.46 -6.77 2.81
CA VAL A 78 -5.50 -6.64 1.71
C VAL A 78 -6.00 -5.74 0.59
N VAL A 79 -7.29 -5.81 0.26
CA VAL A 79 -7.84 -5.01 -0.87
C VAL A 79 -8.16 -3.58 -0.42
N GLU A 80 -8.68 -3.41 0.79
CA GLU A 80 -9.09 -2.10 1.28
C GLU A 80 -8.03 -1.42 2.15
N LEU A 81 -7.69 -2.05 3.28
CA LEU A 81 -7.05 -1.35 4.39
C LEU A 81 -5.53 -1.18 4.23
N LEU A 82 -4.83 -2.18 3.69
CA LEU A 82 -3.37 -2.14 3.58
C LEU A 82 -2.84 -1.13 2.55
N PRO A 83 -3.42 -0.97 1.34
CA PRO A 83 -3.01 0.07 0.40
C PRO A 83 -3.18 1.48 1.00
N LEU A 84 -4.28 1.69 1.73
CA LEU A 84 -4.57 2.93 2.44
C LEU A 84 -3.56 3.18 3.56
N ALA A 85 -3.29 2.17 4.39
CA ALA A 85 -2.34 2.26 5.50
C ALA A 85 -0.92 2.55 4.99
N ALA A 86 -0.49 1.92 3.90
CA ALA A 86 0.80 2.18 3.27
C ALA A 86 0.91 3.62 2.77
N ALA A 87 -0.12 4.10 2.06
CA ALA A 87 -0.17 5.48 1.57
C ALA A 87 -0.11 6.49 2.72
N LEU A 88 -0.91 6.28 3.77
CA LEU A 88 -0.96 7.14 4.93
C LEU A 88 0.38 7.18 5.69
N PHE A 89 0.99 6.01 5.90
CA PHE A 89 2.27 5.92 6.58
C PHE A 89 3.39 6.65 5.82
N VAL A 90 3.47 6.46 4.49
CA VAL A 90 4.44 7.15 3.65
C VAL A 90 4.20 8.65 3.65
N ALA A 91 2.94 9.09 3.57
CA ALA A 91 2.57 10.49 3.67
C ALA A 91 3.01 11.15 4.99
N LEU A 92 2.76 10.48 6.13
CA LEU A 92 3.13 11.00 7.45
C LEU A 92 4.65 11.02 7.65
N ARG A 93 5.35 9.96 7.21
CA ARG A 93 6.80 9.83 7.36
C ARG A 93 7.55 10.85 6.51
N LEU A 94 7.23 10.94 5.23
CA LEU A 94 7.96 11.78 4.29
C LEU A 94 7.48 13.24 4.28
N GLY A 95 6.31 13.53 4.85
CA GLY A 95 5.88 14.90 5.16
C GLY A 95 6.69 15.55 6.29
N ALA A 96 7.27 14.75 7.20
CA ALA A 96 8.16 15.26 8.23
C ALA A 96 9.54 15.66 7.67
N ASP A 97 10.06 14.92 6.68
CA ASP A 97 11.36 15.18 6.05
C ASP A 97 11.34 16.35 5.04
N THR A 98 10.17 16.88 4.67
CA THR A 98 10.04 17.98 3.69
C THR A 98 10.28 19.39 4.23
N ALA A 99 10.47 19.56 5.53
CA ALA A 99 10.64 20.88 6.14
C ALA A 99 11.98 21.57 5.78
N ASP A 100 12.95 20.84 5.21
CA ASP A 100 14.31 21.35 4.98
C ASP A 100 14.67 21.68 3.52
N ALA A 101 13.75 21.56 2.56
CA ALA A 101 14.08 21.78 1.15
C ALA A 101 13.86 23.24 0.70
N SER A 102 14.69 24.16 1.21
CA SER A 102 14.94 25.42 0.52
C SER A 102 16.03 25.21 -0.54
N VAL A 103 15.68 25.48 -1.80
CA VAL A 103 16.57 25.73 -2.95
C VAL A 103 17.53 24.59 -3.34
N GLY A 104 17.11 23.73 -4.28
CA GLY A 104 18.04 22.83 -5.00
C GLY A 104 17.38 21.85 -5.97
N GLN A 105 17.65 22.04 -7.27
CA GLN A 105 17.55 21.10 -8.40
C GLN A 105 16.23 20.31 -8.62
N TYR A 106 15.62 20.50 -9.80
CA TYR A 106 14.59 19.64 -10.41
C TYR A 106 14.86 18.12 -10.25
N ARG A 107 16.14 17.71 -10.20
CA ARG A 107 16.60 16.33 -9.98
C ARG A 107 16.23 15.77 -8.60
N ASP A 108 16.39 16.53 -7.52
CA ASP A 108 16.05 16.07 -6.17
C ASP A 108 14.54 15.98 -5.97
N GLY A 109 13.79 16.88 -6.61
CA GLY A 109 12.34 16.80 -6.69
C GLY A 109 11.86 15.52 -7.38
N LEU A 110 12.37 15.21 -8.57
CA LEU A 110 12.01 13.98 -9.28
C LEU A 110 12.39 12.72 -8.50
N ALA A 111 13.61 12.67 -7.94
CA ALA A 111 14.05 11.53 -7.15
C ALA A 111 13.16 11.33 -5.91
N GLY A 112 12.71 12.40 -5.27
CA GLY A 112 11.77 12.36 -4.15
C GLY A 112 10.38 11.83 -4.53
N VAL A 113 9.80 12.33 -5.62
CA VAL A 113 8.49 11.90 -6.15
C VAL A 113 8.52 10.41 -6.49
N VAL A 114 9.53 9.98 -7.25
CA VAL A 114 9.70 8.57 -7.66
C VAL A 114 9.90 7.67 -6.45
N SER A 115 10.76 8.07 -5.50
CA SER A 115 11.04 7.26 -4.31
C SER A 115 9.78 7.07 -3.47
N ARG A 116 8.96 8.12 -3.30
CA ARG A 116 7.66 8.06 -2.60
C ARG A 116 6.70 7.11 -3.28
N PHE A 117 6.55 7.25 -4.59
CA PHE A 117 5.66 6.43 -5.40
C PHE A 117 6.02 4.94 -5.25
N VAL A 118 7.29 4.60 -5.43
CA VAL A 118 7.78 3.23 -5.31
C VAL A 118 7.64 2.72 -3.88
N LEU A 119 7.91 3.54 -2.87
CA LEU A 119 7.82 3.14 -1.47
C LEU A 119 6.39 2.75 -1.07
N VAL A 120 5.36 3.47 -1.53
CA VAL A 120 3.96 3.10 -1.26
C VAL A 120 3.66 1.71 -1.81
N ILE A 121 4.06 1.45 -3.07
CA ILE A 121 3.83 0.14 -3.71
C ILE A 121 4.56 -0.96 -2.95
N VAL A 122 5.86 -0.78 -2.66
CA VAL A 122 6.68 -1.77 -1.94
C VAL A 122 6.10 -2.07 -0.56
N LEU A 123 5.69 -1.05 0.19
CA LEU A 123 5.10 -1.24 1.51
C LEU A 123 3.72 -1.89 1.44
N ALA A 124 2.85 -1.49 0.51
CA ALA A 124 1.53 -2.09 0.32
C ALA A 124 1.65 -3.58 -0.03
N THR A 125 2.49 -3.92 -1.02
CA THR A 125 2.76 -5.31 -1.41
C THR A 125 3.40 -6.10 -0.27
N GLY A 126 4.39 -5.53 0.42
CA GLY A 126 5.06 -6.18 1.54
C GLY A 126 4.11 -6.46 2.72
N SER A 127 3.30 -5.49 3.12
CA SER A 127 2.31 -5.70 4.18
C SER A 127 1.21 -6.66 3.76
N GLY A 128 0.78 -6.64 2.49
CA GLY A 128 -0.18 -7.60 1.95
C GLY A 128 0.33 -9.03 2.01
N ALA A 129 1.59 -9.27 1.63
CA ALA A 129 2.22 -10.57 1.72
C ALA A 129 2.30 -11.06 3.18
N ILE A 130 2.72 -10.19 4.12
CA ILE A 130 2.76 -10.53 5.55
C ILE A 130 1.36 -10.86 6.08
N ALA A 131 0.35 -10.06 5.72
CA ALA A 131 -1.02 -10.29 6.12
C ALA A 131 -1.55 -11.64 5.64
N LEU A 132 -1.24 -12.05 4.40
CA LEU A 132 -1.58 -13.37 3.88
C LEU A 132 -0.89 -14.50 4.65
N VAL A 133 0.40 -14.34 4.96
CA VAL A 133 1.15 -15.33 5.76
C VAL A 133 0.56 -15.46 7.16
N ILE A 134 0.25 -14.35 7.81
CA ILE A 134 -0.40 -14.34 9.13
C ILE A 134 -1.78 -14.99 9.05
N GLY A 135 -2.58 -14.67 8.03
CA GLY A 135 -3.88 -15.29 7.80
C GLY A 135 -3.80 -16.80 7.65
N TYR A 136 -2.83 -17.31 6.89
CA TYR A 136 -2.58 -18.74 6.76
C TYR A 136 -2.21 -19.37 8.11
N LEU A 137 -1.22 -18.82 8.80
CA LEU A 137 -0.73 -19.32 10.08
C LEU A 137 -1.82 -19.30 11.15
N SER A 138 -2.71 -18.30 11.14
CA SER A 138 -3.75 -18.16 12.16
C SER A 138 -4.94 -19.09 11.93
N VAL A 139 -5.19 -19.54 10.70
CA VAL A 139 -6.30 -20.46 10.37
C VAL A 139 -5.85 -21.92 10.35
N TYR A 140 -4.73 -22.21 9.70
CA TYR A 140 -4.23 -23.58 9.48
C TYR A 140 -3.08 -23.95 10.43
N GLY A 141 -2.53 -23.00 11.20
CA GLY A 141 -1.32 -23.22 11.98
C GLY A 141 -0.09 -23.42 11.10
N VAL A 142 0.89 -24.15 11.61
CA VAL A 142 2.14 -24.48 10.87
C VAL A 142 1.95 -25.74 9.98
N THR A 143 0.71 -26.13 9.69
CA THR A 143 0.42 -27.38 8.98
C THR A 143 0.41 -27.16 7.45
N PRO A 144 1.20 -27.91 6.65
CA PRO A 144 1.27 -27.72 5.19
C PRO A 144 -0.01 -28.08 4.44
N TRP A 145 -0.83 -28.95 5.03
CA TRP A 145 -2.01 -29.57 4.40
C TRP A 145 -3.12 -28.58 4.01
N GLY A 146 -3.12 -27.39 4.60
CA GLY A 146 -4.07 -26.31 4.28
C GLY A 146 -3.70 -25.45 3.07
N PHE A 147 -2.53 -25.66 2.46
CA PHE A 147 -2.00 -24.76 1.43
C PHE A 147 -2.87 -24.72 0.16
N ASP A 148 -3.36 -25.86 -0.32
CA ASP A 148 -4.22 -25.92 -1.51
C ASP A 148 -5.57 -25.23 -1.28
N ALA A 149 -6.16 -25.43 -0.09
CA ALA A 149 -7.41 -24.76 0.28
C ALA A 149 -7.21 -23.24 0.40
N PHE A 150 -6.14 -22.81 1.06
CA PHE A 150 -5.80 -21.40 1.23
C PHE A 150 -5.54 -20.70 -0.11
N THR A 151 -4.68 -21.26 -0.97
CA THR A 151 -4.33 -20.66 -2.26
C THR A 151 -5.54 -20.59 -3.19
N ARG A 152 -6.44 -21.58 -3.15
CA ARG A 152 -7.72 -21.54 -3.88
C ARG A 152 -8.61 -20.40 -3.38
N THR A 153 -8.77 -20.22 -2.07
CA THR A 153 -9.56 -19.11 -1.52
C THR A 153 -8.93 -17.76 -1.84
N VAL A 154 -7.61 -17.63 -1.73
CA VAL A 154 -6.88 -16.43 -2.14
C VAL A 154 -7.14 -16.14 -3.62
N GLY A 155 -7.01 -17.13 -4.51
CA GLY A 155 -7.28 -16.97 -5.94
C GLY A 155 -8.72 -16.57 -6.26
N GLN A 156 -9.70 -17.08 -5.51
CA GLN A 156 -11.12 -16.67 -5.65
C GLN A 156 -11.38 -15.24 -5.16
N VAL A 157 -10.60 -14.74 -4.21
CA VAL A 157 -10.72 -13.37 -3.71
C VAL A 157 -10.04 -12.39 -4.67
N PHE A 158 -8.86 -12.74 -5.16
CA PHE A 158 -8.10 -11.98 -6.15
C PHE A 158 -8.55 -12.29 -7.58
N ASP A 159 -9.85 -12.11 -7.84
CA ASP A 159 -10.39 -12.12 -9.19
C ASP A 159 -9.68 -11.06 -10.06
N PRO A 160 -9.51 -11.26 -11.38
CA PRO A 160 -8.88 -10.27 -12.26
C PRO A 160 -9.43 -8.84 -12.10
N LEU A 161 -10.74 -8.69 -11.86
CA LEU A 161 -11.34 -7.38 -11.62
C LEU A 161 -10.84 -6.74 -10.33
N VAL A 162 -10.80 -7.51 -9.23
CA VAL A 162 -10.32 -7.07 -7.92
C VAL A 162 -8.83 -6.72 -7.97
N LEU A 163 -8.02 -7.51 -8.69
CA LEU A 163 -6.60 -7.21 -8.90
C LEU A 163 -6.41 -5.89 -9.67
N MET A 164 -7.23 -5.65 -10.69
CA MET A 164 -7.16 -4.41 -11.46
C MET A 164 -7.60 -3.20 -10.62
N ALA A 165 -8.66 -3.33 -9.82
CA ALA A 165 -9.11 -2.32 -8.88
C ALA A 165 -8.06 -2.03 -7.81
N LEU A 166 -7.47 -3.08 -7.21
CA LEU A 166 -6.39 -2.96 -6.22
C LEU A 166 -5.15 -2.30 -6.80
N ALA A 167 -4.74 -2.68 -8.02
CA ALA A 167 -3.62 -2.06 -8.72
C ALA A 167 -3.90 -0.57 -8.96
N LEU A 168 -5.08 -0.23 -9.49
CA LEU A 168 -5.47 1.14 -9.73
C LEU A 168 -5.52 1.97 -8.44
N LYS A 169 -6.11 1.43 -7.37
CA LYS A 169 -6.20 2.08 -6.05
C LYS A 169 -4.81 2.36 -5.48
N THR A 170 -3.93 1.36 -5.52
CA THR A 170 -2.54 1.50 -5.06
C THR A 170 -1.78 2.54 -5.88
N LEU A 171 -1.95 2.56 -7.21
CA LEU A 171 -1.33 3.56 -8.09
C LEU A 171 -1.86 4.97 -7.84
N LEU A 172 -3.17 5.14 -7.64
CA LEU A 172 -3.79 6.44 -7.33
C LEU A 172 -3.31 6.99 -5.98
N PHE A 173 -3.20 6.12 -4.97
CA PHE A 173 -2.63 6.49 -3.68
C PHE A 173 -1.14 6.82 -3.78
N ALA A 174 -0.36 6.00 -4.49
CA ALA A 174 1.06 6.28 -4.72
C ALA A 174 1.26 7.61 -5.46
N ALA A 175 0.48 7.90 -6.51
CA ALA A 175 0.52 9.16 -7.25
C ALA A 175 0.14 10.36 -6.36
N SER A 176 -0.90 10.20 -5.53
CA SER A 176 -1.33 11.23 -4.58
C SER A 176 -0.20 11.55 -3.59
N VAL A 177 0.36 10.53 -2.93
CA VAL A 177 1.44 10.70 -1.95
C VAL A 177 2.72 11.24 -2.59
N ALA A 178 3.02 10.84 -3.82
CA ALA A 178 4.20 11.30 -4.54
C ALA A 178 4.13 12.79 -4.91
N THR A 179 2.94 13.30 -5.23
CA THR A 179 2.71 14.68 -5.70
C THR A 179 2.44 15.69 -4.59
N LEU A 180 2.03 15.24 -3.41
CA LEU A 180 1.54 16.13 -2.36
C LEU A 180 2.64 16.53 -1.38
N SER A 181 2.80 17.85 -1.22
CA SER A 181 3.49 18.50 -0.09
C SER A 181 2.41 19.15 0.79
N GLY A 182 1.91 18.43 1.80
CA GLY A 182 0.93 18.94 2.78
C GLY A 182 -0.07 17.89 3.29
N THR A 183 -0.02 17.62 4.60
CA THR A 183 -0.75 16.55 5.32
C THR A 183 -2.28 16.67 5.28
N THR A 184 -2.84 17.87 5.18
CA THR A 184 -4.29 18.13 5.37
C THR A 184 -5.15 17.87 4.13
N ARG A 185 -4.58 17.98 2.92
CA ARG A 185 -5.30 17.71 1.66
C ARG A 185 -5.26 16.24 1.24
N LEU A 186 -4.28 15.49 1.75
CA LEU A 186 -4.12 14.06 1.55
C LEU A 186 -5.27 13.28 2.18
N PHE A 187 -5.60 13.52 3.46
CA PHE A 187 -6.72 12.85 4.11
C PHE A 187 -8.06 13.07 3.39
N ALA A 188 -8.35 14.30 2.96
CA ALA A 188 -9.60 14.61 2.26
C ALA A 188 -9.70 13.93 0.88
N LEU A 189 -8.60 13.89 0.12
CA LEU A 189 -8.59 13.25 -1.20
C LEU A 189 -8.54 11.72 -1.10
N LEU A 190 -7.84 11.18 -0.09
CA LEU A 190 -7.80 9.74 0.18
C LEU A 190 -9.19 9.22 0.57
N ILE A 191 -9.87 9.92 1.48
CA ILE A 191 -11.25 9.61 1.90
C ILE A 191 -12.21 9.76 0.72
N ALA A 192 -12.07 10.81 -0.10
CA ALA A 192 -12.93 11.01 -1.27
C ALA A 192 -12.73 9.91 -2.33
N VAL A 193 -11.48 9.51 -2.60
CA VAL A 193 -11.15 8.42 -3.54
C VAL A 193 -11.62 7.08 -3.01
N GLU A 194 -11.41 6.81 -1.72
CA GLU A 194 -11.88 5.59 -1.06
C GLU A 194 -13.42 5.51 -1.07
N SER A 195 -14.10 6.63 -0.77
CA SER A 195 -15.57 6.72 -0.84
C SER A 195 -16.09 6.51 -2.26
N LEU A 196 -15.41 7.05 -3.27
CA LEU A 196 -15.79 6.91 -4.68
C LEU A 196 -15.55 5.48 -5.19
N LEU A 197 -14.46 4.83 -4.76
CA LEU A 197 -14.16 3.43 -5.08
C LEU A 197 -15.10 2.46 -4.37
N LEU A 198 -15.45 2.73 -3.10
CA LEU A 198 -16.49 1.99 -2.38
C LEU A 198 -17.82 2.08 -3.12
N VAL A 199 -18.22 3.27 -3.57
CA VAL A 199 -19.44 3.42 -4.37
C VAL A 199 -19.35 2.63 -5.68
N ALA A 200 -18.19 2.52 -6.32
CA ALA A 200 -18.03 1.78 -7.56
C ALA A 200 -18.01 0.25 -7.39
N GLU A 201 -17.66 -0.30 -6.23
CA GLU A 201 -17.74 -1.75 -5.96
C GLU A 201 -19.15 -2.22 -5.58
N PHE A 202 -20.03 -1.31 -5.15
CA PHE A 202 -21.41 -1.61 -4.73
C PHE A 202 -22.47 -1.45 -5.86
N PHE A 203 -22.06 -1.06 -7.07
CA PHE A 203 -22.90 -0.99 -8.28
C PHE A 203 -22.38 -1.93 -9.37
#